data_AF-A0A9P5JTK1-F1
#
_entry.id   AF-A0A9P5JTK1-F1
#
_cell.length_a   1.000
_cell.length_b   1.000
_cell.length_c   1.000
_cell.angle_alpha   90.00
_cell.angle_beta   90.00
_cell.angle_gamma   90.00
#
_symmetry.space_group_name_H-M   'P 1'
#
loop_
_entity.id
_entity.type
_entity.pdbx_description
1 polymer ?
#
loop_
_entity_poly.entity_id
_entity_poly.type
_entity_poly.pdbx_seq_one_letter_code
_entity_poly.pdbx_strand_id
1 'polypeptide(L)'
;MSEDEQAEIENKNINEEYKTWKKNTPYLYDAVVTHALDWPTLTCQWFPDVENPPGKPYTSHRLLLGTHTSGQGKEYLQIATLQLPRNEPDAAERDVLSREQYDDDKGEIGSYDSGKQARFQITQKINHEGEVNKARYMPQNPDLIASKAVKGSVFIFDRTKHPSEPVPDGICRPDIELTGQSKEGYGLEWNPLTQGQIIAGSEDMTICHWDITTFTKGKKTIEPLGTYRGHASVVGDVSWHAKQASIFASVGDDKQLMIWDIRNGSYTSPSQQVEAHEQEILSVAFSPSIETLLLTGSSDKVRNRMPL
;
A
#
# COMPACT_ATOMS: atom_id res chain seq x y z
N MET A 1 4.24 37.62 -8.26
CA MET A 1 4.97 36.39 -8.61
C MET A 1 3.97 35.50 -9.29
N SER A 2 4.26 35.02 -10.50
CA SER A 2 3.36 34.09 -11.21
C SER A 2 3.34 32.72 -10.52
N GLU A 3 2.33 31.91 -10.81
CA GLU A 3 2.29 30.51 -10.36
C GLU A 3 3.53 29.74 -10.86
N ASP A 4 3.97 30.02 -12.09
CA ASP A 4 5.19 29.43 -12.66
C ASP A 4 6.45 29.81 -11.86
N GLU A 5 6.61 31.09 -11.51
CA GLU A 5 7.74 31.56 -10.69
C GLU A 5 7.73 30.93 -9.29
N GLN A 6 6.54 30.77 -8.69
CA GLN A 6 6.39 30.11 -7.39
C GLN A 6 6.78 28.63 -7.47
N ALA A 7 6.36 27.92 -8.52
CA ALA A 7 6.71 26.52 -8.76
C ALA A 7 8.20 26.34 -9.04
N GLU A 8 8.84 27.25 -9.77
CA GLU A 8 10.29 27.24 -10.00
C GLU A 8 11.08 27.39 -8.70
N ILE A 9 10.67 28.32 -7.83
CA ILE A 9 11.30 28.53 -6.52
C ILE A 9 11.13 27.29 -5.64
N GLU A 10 9.92 26.72 -5.61
CA GLU A 10 9.64 25.50 -4.84
C GLU A 10 10.49 24.32 -5.32
N ASN A 11 10.54 24.08 -6.64
CA ASN A 11 11.38 23.04 -7.23
C ASN A 11 12.86 23.23 -6.91
N LYS A 12 13.35 24.48 -6.92
CA LYS A 12 14.71 24.79 -6.52
C LYS A 12 14.97 24.43 -5.07
N ASN A 13 14.07 24.81 -4.16
CA ASN A 13 14.18 24.49 -2.74
C ASN A 13 14.17 22.97 -2.50
N ILE A 14 13.25 22.23 -3.14
CA ILE A 14 13.18 20.76 -3.08
C ILE A 14 14.51 20.13 -3.51
N ASN A 15 15.11 20.63 -4.59
CA ASN A 15 16.38 20.11 -5.09
C ASN A 15 17.56 20.42 -4.15
N GLU A 16 17.58 21.60 -3.52
CA GLU A 16 18.60 21.96 -2.51
C GLU A 16 18.47 21.11 -1.24
N GLU A 17 17.24 20.90 -0.76
CA GLU A 17 16.94 20.01 0.37
C GLU A 17 17.34 18.56 0.05
N TYR A 18 16.98 18.06 -1.14
CA TYR A 18 17.34 16.71 -1.58
C TYR A 18 18.86 16.51 -1.61
N LYS A 19 19.62 17.47 -2.14
CA LYS A 19 21.09 17.41 -2.16
C LYS A 19 21.66 17.39 -0.75
N THR A 20 21.09 18.18 0.15
CA THR A 20 21.51 18.22 1.56
C THR A 20 21.21 16.90 2.26
N TRP A 21 19.99 16.37 2.09
CA TRP A 21 19.61 15.05 2.59
C TRP A 21 20.55 13.96 2.05
N LYS A 22 20.80 13.93 0.73
CA LYS A 22 21.66 12.93 0.09
C LYS A 22 23.06 12.91 0.70
N LYS A 23 23.67 14.08 0.92
CA LYS A 23 24.99 14.21 1.59
C LYS A 23 24.99 13.65 3.02
N ASN A 24 23.84 13.71 3.70
CA ASN A 24 23.70 13.24 5.07
C ASN A 24 23.26 11.77 5.18
N THR A 25 22.91 11.11 4.07
CA THR A 25 22.41 9.72 4.11
C THR A 25 23.32 8.73 4.83
N PRO A 26 24.68 8.78 4.73
CA PRO A 26 25.54 7.84 5.47
C PRO A 26 25.49 7.98 7.00
N TYR A 27 25.02 9.13 7.51
CA TYR A 27 24.89 9.38 8.95
C TYR A 27 23.46 9.11 9.46
N LEU A 28 22.50 9.04 8.56
CA LEU A 28 21.07 8.94 8.89
C LEU A 28 20.51 7.52 8.72
N TYR A 29 21.12 6.69 7.87
CA TYR A 29 20.55 5.40 7.49
C TYR A 29 21.63 4.32 7.40
N ASP A 30 21.29 3.13 7.89
CA ASP A 30 22.10 1.92 7.67
C ASP A 30 21.99 1.42 6.22
N ALA A 31 20.87 1.71 5.55
CA ALA A 31 20.64 1.35 4.15
C ALA A 31 19.69 2.34 3.45
N VAL A 32 20.06 2.74 2.23
CA VAL A 32 19.19 3.51 1.32
C VAL A 32 19.21 2.82 -0.04
N VAL A 33 18.04 2.49 -0.56
CA VAL A 33 17.87 1.96 -1.92
C VAL A 33 16.93 2.88 -2.68
N THR A 34 17.41 3.44 -3.77
CA THR A 34 16.61 4.28 -4.67
C THR A 34 16.48 3.59 -6.02
N HIS A 35 15.24 3.44 -6.49
CA HIS A 35 14.95 2.86 -7.80
C HIS A 35 13.87 3.70 -8.48
N ALA A 36 14.13 4.11 -9.73
CA ALA A 36 13.14 4.80 -10.55
C ALA A 36 12.28 3.76 -11.27
N LEU A 37 10.97 3.77 -11.02
CA LEU A 37 10.00 2.93 -11.73
C LEU A 37 9.64 3.54 -13.09
N ASP A 38 9.23 2.70 -14.04
CA ASP A 38 8.74 3.15 -15.36
C ASP A 38 7.51 4.07 -15.22
N TRP A 39 6.65 3.78 -14.24
CA TRP A 39 5.45 4.53 -13.91
C TRP A 39 5.30 4.69 -12.39
N PRO A 40 4.66 5.76 -11.91
CA PRO A 40 4.30 5.90 -10.50
C PRO A 40 3.47 4.71 -9.99
N THR A 41 3.59 4.43 -8.69
CA THR A 41 2.75 3.46 -7.99
C THR A 41 1.98 4.17 -6.87
N LEU A 42 0.66 3.94 -6.81
CA LEU A 42 -0.19 4.43 -5.72
C LEU A 42 -0.24 3.46 -4.52
N THR A 43 0.33 2.27 -4.68
CA THR A 43 0.32 1.22 -3.66
C THR A 43 1.70 0.62 -3.49
N CYS A 44 2.04 0.26 -2.25
CA CYS A 44 3.25 -0.46 -1.92
C CYS A 44 2.98 -1.33 -0.69
N GLN A 45 3.25 -2.63 -0.78
CA GLN A 45 3.15 -3.54 0.35
C GLN A 45 4.24 -4.62 0.26
N TRP A 46 4.98 -4.84 1.34
CA TRP A 46 5.88 -5.99 1.46
C TRP A 46 5.07 -7.28 1.56
N PHE A 47 5.44 -8.28 0.77
CA PHE A 47 5.01 -9.65 1.04
C PHE A 47 5.65 -10.16 2.33
N PRO A 48 5.01 -11.12 3.02
CA PRO A 48 5.49 -11.58 4.33
C PRO A 48 6.68 -12.54 4.25
N ASP A 49 6.93 -13.16 3.09
CA ASP A 49 8.01 -14.09 2.89
C ASP A 49 9.35 -13.42 2.62
N VAL A 50 10.40 -14.04 3.17
CA VAL A 50 11.79 -13.66 2.94
C VAL A 50 12.55 -14.90 2.51
N GLU A 51 13.09 -14.86 1.29
CA GLU A 51 13.94 -15.91 0.77
C GLU A 51 15.39 -15.71 1.23
N ASN A 52 16.00 -16.82 1.63
CA ASN A 52 17.36 -16.87 2.15
C ASN A 52 18.23 -17.81 1.29
N PRO A 53 18.63 -17.40 0.07
CA PRO A 53 19.33 -18.29 -0.84
C PRO A 53 20.66 -18.79 -0.22
N PRO A 54 20.91 -20.12 -0.19
CA PRO A 54 22.13 -20.68 0.41
C PRO A 54 23.39 -20.11 -0.24
N GLY A 55 24.34 -19.65 0.59
CA GLY A 55 25.62 -19.11 0.15
C GLY A 55 25.55 -17.79 -0.60
N LYS A 56 24.40 -17.10 -0.62
CA LYS A 56 24.29 -15.75 -1.20
C LYS A 56 24.42 -14.67 -0.12
N PRO A 57 25.09 -13.54 -0.42
CA PRO A 57 25.31 -12.45 0.55
C PRO A 57 24.09 -11.52 0.69
N TYR A 58 22.89 -12.00 0.34
CA TYR A 58 21.67 -11.20 0.35
C TYR A 58 20.45 -12.02 0.79
N THR A 59 19.43 -11.30 1.24
CA THR A 59 18.06 -11.79 1.41
C THR A 59 17.21 -11.28 0.25
N SER A 60 16.25 -12.07 -0.20
CA SER A 60 15.35 -11.71 -1.30
C SER A 60 13.95 -11.50 -0.75
N HIS A 61 13.41 -10.31 -0.99
CA HIS A 61 12.11 -9.86 -0.49
C HIS A 61 11.21 -9.55 -1.68
N ARG A 62 9.89 -9.59 -1.48
CA ARG A 62 8.93 -9.23 -2.52
C ARG A 62 8.10 -8.02 -2.14
N LEU A 63 7.80 -7.18 -3.13
CA LEU A 63 6.97 -5.99 -3.02
C LEU A 63 5.78 -6.11 -3.97
N LEU A 64 4.60 -5.80 -3.47
CA LEU A 64 3.39 -5.60 -4.25
C LEU A 64 3.27 -4.13 -4.64
N LEU A 65 3.20 -3.86 -5.94
CA LEU A 65 3.12 -2.53 -6.53
C LEU A 65 1.98 -2.49 -7.55
N GLY A 66 1.67 -1.28 -8.01
CA GLY A 66 0.75 -1.05 -9.11
C GLY A 66 1.31 0.01 -10.05
N THR A 67 0.61 0.27 -11.14
CA THR A 67 0.92 1.40 -12.02
C THR A 67 -0.18 2.45 -11.98
N HIS A 68 0.23 3.68 -12.24
CA HIS A 68 -0.62 4.83 -12.55
C HIS A 68 -0.02 5.50 -13.79
N THR A 69 -0.62 5.27 -14.96
CA THR A 69 -0.13 5.82 -16.24
C THR A 69 -0.92 7.04 -16.71
N SER A 70 -1.98 7.43 -16.00
CA SER A 70 -2.89 8.50 -16.43
C SER A 70 -3.43 8.27 -17.85
N GLY A 71 -3.67 7.01 -18.21
CA GLY A 71 -4.15 6.58 -19.52
C GLY A 71 -3.11 6.61 -20.66
N GLN A 72 -1.83 6.91 -20.36
CA GLN A 72 -0.76 6.95 -21.36
C GLN A 72 -0.19 5.55 -21.67
N GLY A 73 -0.50 4.55 -20.86
CA GLY A 73 0.00 3.20 -21.01
C GLY A 73 -1.02 2.14 -20.61
N LYS A 74 -0.58 0.88 -20.66
CA LYS A 74 -1.31 -0.24 -20.05
C LYS A 74 -1.02 -0.27 -18.56
N GLU A 75 -2.04 -0.59 -17.78
CA GLU A 75 -1.96 -0.69 -16.33
C GLU A 75 -1.66 -2.13 -15.90
N TYR A 76 -0.86 -2.26 -14.83
CA TYR A 76 -0.43 -3.54 -14.31
C TYR A 76 -0.47 -3.57 -12.78
N LEU A 77 -0.96 -4.68 -12.26
CA LEU A 77 -0.60 -5.13 -10.92
C LEU A 77 0.80 -5.76 -11.02
N GLN A 78 1.73 -5.32 -10.18
CA GLN A 78 3.14 -5.70 -10.28
C GLN A 78 3.65 -6.35 -9.01
N ILE A 79 4.50 -7.36 -9.17
CA ILE A 79 5.29 -7.92 -8.08
C ILE A 79 6.75 -7.72 -8.41
N ALA A 80 7.46 -7.11 -7.48
CA ALA A 80 8.88 -6.87 -7.58
C ALA A 80 9.64 -7.72 -6.56
N THR A 81 10.88 -8.04 -6.89
CA THR A 81 11.85 -8.62 -5.97
C THR A 81 12.89 -7.57 -5.63
N LEU A 82 13.19 -7.43 -4.34
CA LEU A 82 14.30 -6.63 -3.82
C LEU A 82 15.30 -7.54 -3.09
N GLN A 83 16.53 -7.57 -3.58
CA GLN A 83 17.64 -8.25 -2.91
C GLN A 83 18.34 -7.25 -2.00
N LEU A 84 18.34 -7.52 -0.69
CA LEU A 84 19.00 -6.69 0.31
C LEU A 84 20.24 -7.41 0.86
N PRO A 85 21.40 -6.74 0.96
CA PRO A 85 22.60 -7.33 1.56
C PRO A 85 22.33 -7.89 2.96
N ARG A 86 22.96 -9.02 3.29
CA ARG A 86 22.97 -9.52 4.67
C ARG A 86 23.95 -8.72 5.51
N ASN A 87 23.50 -8.27 6.67
CA ASN A 87 24.38 -7.78 7.72
C ASN A 87 24.98 -9.01 8.42
N GLU A 88 26.20 -9.39 8.06
CA GLU A 88 26.94 -10.41 8.81
C GLU A 88 27.55 -9.80 10.08
N PRO A 89 27.55 -10.51 11.23
CA PRO A 89 28.05 -9.99 12.51
C PRO A 89 29.51 -9.49 12.47
N ASP A 90 30.36 -10.07 11.63
CA ASP A 90 31.78 -9.68 11.48
C ASP A 90 32.00 -8.38 10.68
N ALA A 91 30.94 -7.68 10.29
CA ALA A 91 31.03 -6.39 9.60
C ALA A 91 31.43 -5.22 10.52
N ALA A 92 31.36 -5.40 11.85
CA ALA A 92 31.67 -4.35 12.83
C ALA A 92 33.12 -3.82 12.76
N GLU A 93 34.06 -4.57 12.18
CA GLU A 93 35.45 -4.11 12.00
C GLU A 93 35.67 -3.24 10.74
N ARG A 94 34.68 -3.12 9.84
CA ARG A 94 34.81 -2.35 8.58
C ARG A 94 34.10 -1.00 8.57
N ASP A 95 33.45 -0.64 9.69
CA ASP A 95 32.67 0.59 9.85
C ASP A 95 33.54 1.84 10.16
N VAL A 96 34.75 1.90 9.57
CA VAL A 96 35.59 3.10 9.62
C VAL A 96 35.33 3.90 8.35
N LEU A 97 34.46 4.90 8.45
CA LEU A 97 34.30 5.93 7.43
C LEU A 97 35.65 6.68 7.28
N SER A 98 36.42 6.38 6.24
CA SER A 98 37.67 7.07 5.94
C SER A 98 37.47 8.09 4.81
N ARG A 99 38.16 9.24 4.93
CA ARG A 99 38.17 10.31 3.91
C ARG A 99 38.66 9.82 2.54
N GLU A 100 39.37 8.70 2.51
CA GLU A 100 39.89 8.06 1.31
C GLU A 100 38.80 7.39 0.46
N GLN A 101 37.61 7.18 1.01
CA GLN A 101 36.43 6.64 0.30
C GLN A 101 35.56 7.73 -0.32
N TYR A 102 35.97 9.00 -0.22
CA TYR A 102 35.25 10.14 -0.79
C TYR A 102 35.69 10.40 -2.23
N ASP A 103 34.78 10.21 -3.18
CA ASP A 103 34.92 10.60 -4.57
C ASP A 103 34.58 12.10 -4.70
N ASP A 104 35.61 12.94 -4.89
CA ASP A 104 35.48 14.40 -5.04
C ASP A 104 34.71 14.80 -6.33
N ASP A 105 34.68 13.95 -7.36
CA ASP A 105 33.99 14.24 -8.63
C ASP A 105 32.49 13.96 -8.53
N LYS A 106 32.10 12.95 -7.73
CA LYS A 106 30.69 12.59 -7.48
C LYS A 106 30.12 13.16 -6.18
N GLY A 107 30.97 13.62 -5.27
CA GLY A 107 30.59 14.04 -3.92
C GLY A 107 30.05 12.90 -3.05
N GLU A 108 30.58 11.69 -3.23
CA GLU A 108 30.07 10.45 -2.63
C GLU A 108 31.10 9.80 -1.70
N ILE A 109 30.71 9.34 -0.51
CA ILE A 109 31.53 8.43 0.32
C ILE A 109 31.03 7.00 0.03
N GLY A 110 31.83 6.19 -0.65
CA GLY A 110 31.44 4.82 -0.98
C GLY A 110 32.45 4.07 -1.85
N SER A 111 33.02 3.01 -1.26
CA SER A 111 33.92 2.05 -1.90
C SER A 111 33.37 1.52 -3.23
N TYR A 112 34.16 1.65 -4.30
CA TYR A 112 33.92 0.98 -5.59
C TYR A 112 34.15 -0.55 -5.54
N ASP A 113 34.31 -1.14 -4.35
CA ASP A 113 34.60 -2.56 -4.22
C ASP A 113 33.82 -3.22 -3.08
N SER A 114 32.62 -3.69 -3.39
CA SER A 114 32.13 -5.02 -3.00
C SER A 114 30.78 -5.25 -3.69
N GLY A 115 30.56 -6.43 -4.28
CA GLY A 115 29.32 -6.81 -4.97
C GLY A 115 28.07 -6.92 -4.08
N LYS A 116 27.73 -5.85 -3.35
CA LYS A 116 26.67 -5.71 -2.35
C LYS A 116 25.63 -4.65 -2.73
N GLN A 117 25.43 -4.36 -4.02
CA GLN A 117 24.35 -3.46 -4.42
C GLN A 117 23.01 -4.17 -4.30
N ALA A 118 22.05 -3.50 -3.65
CA ALA A 118 20.68 -3.96 -3.63
C ALA A 118 20.14 -4.04 -5.05
N ARG A 119 19.46 -5.15 -5.39
CA ARG A 119 18.94 -5.38 -6.74
C ARG A 119 17.43 -5.39 -6.72
N PHE A 120 16.82 -4.48 -7.45
CA PHE A 120 15.38 -4.41 -7.67
C PHE A 120 15.03 -4.93 -9.06
N GLN A 121 13.97 -5.73 -9.17
CA GLN A 121 13.46 -6.21 -10.45
C GLN A 121 11.95 -6.49 -10.37
N ILE A 122 11.18 -6.04 -11.36
CA ILE A 122 9.80 -6.51 -11.54
C ILE A 122 9.84 -7.96 -12.03
N THR A 123 9.24 -8.89 -11.29
CA THR A 123 9.25 -10.33 -11.59
C THR A 123 7.91 -10.85 -12.09
N GLN A 124 6.82 -10.09 -11.90
CA GLN A 124 5.52 -10.40 -12.46
C GLN A 124 4.73 -9.13 -12.78
N LYS A 125 4.06 -9.10 -13.94
CA LYS A 125 3.10 -8.07 -14.35
C LYS A 125 1.79 -8.73 -14.78
N ILE A 126 0.68 -8.35 -14.15
CA ILE A 126 -0.67 -8.84 -14.48
C ILE A 126 -1.47 -7.66 -15.04
N ASN A 127 -2.09 -7.82 -16.21
CA ASN A 127 -2.93 -6.78 -16.82
C ASN A 127 -4.04 -6.35 -15.85
N HIS A 128 -4.20 -5.04 -15.67
CA HIS A 128 -5.21 -4.45 -14.80
C HIS A 128 -6.11 -3.50 -15.59
N GLU A 129 -7.40 -3.43 -15.24
CA GLU A 129 -8.32 -2.46 -15.85
C GLU A 129 -8.29 -1.16 -15.05
N GLY A 130 -7.72 -0.12 -15.64
CA GLY A 130 -7.50 1.17 -14.96
C GLY A 130 -6.36 1.10 -13.96
N GLU A 131 -6.11 2.23 -13.31
CA GLU A 131 -5.01 2.42 -12.37
C GLU A 131 -5.21 1.58 -11.11
N VAL A 132 -4.11 1.21 -10.46
CA VAL A 132 -4.14 0.40 -9.23
C VAL A 132 -4.09 1.32 -8.02
N ASN A 133 -5.24 1.80 -7.56
CA ASN A 133 -5.34 2.76 -6.44
C ASN A 133 -4.81 2.19 -5.11
N LYS A 134 -5.13 0.91 -4.85
CA LYS A 134 -4.60 0.15 -3.71
C LYS A 134 -4.56 -1.32 -4.06
N ALA A 135 -3.52 -2.04 -3.63
CA ALA A 135 -3.46 -3.49 -3.74
C ALA A 135 -3.01 -4.12 -2.43
N ARG A 136 -3.68 -5.17 -1.97
CA ARG A 136 -3.40 -5.87 -0.71
C ARG A 136 -3.47 -7.38 -0.88
N TYR A 137 -2.46 -8.10 -0.42
CA TYR A 137 -2.52 -9.56 -0.33
C TYR A 137 -3.36 -10.00 0.87
N MET A 138 -3.98 -11.18 0.76
CA MET A 138 -4.72 -11.79 1.86
C MET A 138 -3.74 -12.39 2.88
N PRO A 139 -3.77 -11.99 4.17
CA PRO A 139 -2.79 -12.45 5.17
C PRO A 139 -2.69 -13.98 5.30
N GLN A 140 -3.81 -14.68 5.15
CA GLN A 140 -3.88 -16.14 5.28
C GLN A 140 -3.43 -16.90 4.02
N ASN A 141 -3.40 -16.23 2.86
CA ASN A 141 -2.80 -16.75 1.62
C ASN A 141 -2.33 -15.58 0.75
N PRO A 142 -1.03 -15.21 0.84
CA PRO A 142 -0.49 -14.06 0.12
C PRO A 142 -0.54 -14.15 -1.41
N ASP A 143 -0.82 -15.32 -1.99
CA ASP A 143 -1.01 -15.42 -3.44
C ASP A 143 -2.35 -14.83 -3.92
N LEU A 144 -3.32 -14.65 -3.03
CA LEU A 144 -4.55 -13.92 -3.34
C LEU A 144 -4.35 -12.43 -3.08
N ILE A 145 -4.49 -11.63 -4.13
CA ILE A 145 -4.31 -10.18 -4.10
C ILE A 145 -5.61 -9.51 -4.49
N ALA A 146 -6.09 -8.61 -3.63
CA ALA A 146 -7.17 -7.69 -3.96
C ALA A 146 -6.59 -6.38 -4.49
N SER A 147 -7.21 -5.79 -5.50
CA SER A 147 -6.90 -4.44 -5.98
C SER A 147 -8.15 -3.60 -6.19
N LYS A 148 -8.03 -2.31 -5.86
CA LYS A 148 -9.03 -1.28 -6.16
C LYS A 148 -8.76 -0.68 -7.54
N ALA A 149 -9.82 -0.58 -8.35
CA ALA A 149 -9.81 0.04 -9.67
C ALA A 149 -10.67 1.32 -9.70
N VAL A 150 -10.63 2.02 -10.84
CA VAL A 150 -11.25 3.35 -11.05
C VAL A 150 -12.79 3.31 -11.14
N LYS A 151 -13.41 2.13 -11.33
CA LYS A 151 -14.88 1.99 -11.52
C LYS A 151 -15.61 1.39 -10.31
N GLY A 152 -14.99 1.41 -9.13
CA GLY A 152 -15.56 0.91 -7.87
C GLY A 152 -15.53 -0.61 -7.68
N SER A 153 -15.25 -1.38 -8.72
CA SER A 153 -15.00 -2.81 -8.59
C SER A 153 -13.69 -3.08 -7.86
N VAL A 154 -13.68 -4.13 -7.04
CA VAL A 154 -12.46 -4.68 -6.43
C VAL A 154 -12.13 -5.99 -7.14
N PHE A 155 -10.94 -6.10 -7.70
CA PHE A 155 -10.50 -7.29 -8.40
C PHE A 155 -9.70 -8.19 -7.47
N ILE A 156 -9.95 -9.49 -7.54
CA ILE A 156 -9.15 -10.51 -6.86
C ILE A 156 -8.37 -11.29 -7.92
N PHE A 157 -7.06 -11.36 -7.73
CA PHE A 157 -6.14 -12.14 -8.54
C PHE A 157 -5.51 -13.24 -7.69
N ASP A 158 -5.51 -14.47 -8.19
CA ASP A 158 -4.62 -15.50 -7.74
C ASP A 158 -3.37 -15.45 -8.60
N ARG A 159 -2.30 -14.84 -8.09
CA ARG A 159 -1.09 -14.57 -8.89
C ARG A 159 -0.46 -15.82 -9.50
N THR A 160 -0.71 -17.00 -8.92
CA THR A 160 -0.16 -18.27 -9.41
C THR A 160 -0.84 -18.76 -10.68
N LYS A 161 -2.06 -18.26 -10.96
CA LYS A 161 -2.84 -18.54 -12.17
C LYS A 161 -2.53 -17.59 -13.33
N HIS A 162 -1.74 -16.55 -13.09
CA HIS A 162 -1.33 -15.58 -14.09
C HIS A 162 0.14 -15.80 -14.48
N PRO A 163 0.50 -15.63 -15.77
CA PRO A 163 1.90 -15.68 -16.20
C PRO A 163 2.74 -14.57 -15.54
N SER A 164 4.07 -14.72 -15.56
CA SER A 164 5.00 -13.68 -15.11
C SER A 164 4.98 -12.45 -16.02
N GLU A 165 4.88 -12.67 -17.33
CA GLU A 165 4.74 -11.60 -18.32
C GLU A 165 3.27 -11.36 -18.66
N PRO A 166 2.87 -10.11 -18.89
CA PRO A 166 1.48 -9.77 -19.12
C PRO A 166 1.00 -10.35 -20.45
N VAL A 167 -0.25 -10.85 -20.47
CA VAL A 167 -0.85 -11.39 -21.70
C VAL A 167 -0.92 -10.28 -22.76
N PRO A 168 -0.40 -10.47 -23.99
CA PRO A 168 -0.23 -9.40 -24.97
C PRO A 168 -1.51 -8.65 -25.36
N ASP A 169 -2.66 -9.31 -25.28
CA ASP A 169 -3.97 -8.70 -25.58
C ASP A 169 -4.32 -7.53 -24.64
N GLY A 170 -3.64 -7.39 -23.50
CA GLY A 170 -3.87 -6.31 -22.53
C GLY A 170 -5.19 -6.44 -21.76
N ILE A 171 -5.91 -7.55 -21.90
CA ILE A 171 -7.21 -7.71 -21.24
C ILE A 171 -6.98 -8.10 -19.77
N CYS A 172 -7.60 -7.33 -18.87
CA CYS A 172 -7.67 -7.63 -17.45
C CYS A 172 -8.53 -8.88 -17.22
N ARG A 173 -8.01 -9.86 -16.47
CA ARG A 173 -8.70 -11.14 -16.21
C ARG A 173 -8.69 -11.45 -14.72
N PRO A 174 -9.46 -10.72 -13.89
CA PRO A 174 -9.56 -11.09 -12.49
C PRO A 174 -10.13 -12.49 -12.32
N ASP A 175 -9.70 -13.18 -11.27
CA ASP A 175 -10.25 -14.46 -10.85
C ASP A 175 -11.64 -14.27 -10.24
N ILE A 176 -11.81 -13.19 -9.48
CA ILE A 176 -13.08 -12.76 -8.88
C ILE A 176 -13.19 -11.24 -9.00
N GLU A 177 -14.40 -10.75 -9.27
CA GLU A 177 -14.75 -9.33 -9.24
C GLU A 177 -15.75 -9.09 -8.11
N LEU A 178 -15.41 -8.21 -7.17
CA LEU A 178 -16.31 -7.82 -6.08
C LEU A 178 -17.08 -6.58 -6.49
N THR A 179 -18.40 -6.69 -6.53
CA THR A 179 -19.34 -5.66 -7.00
C THR A 179 -19.99 -4.94 -5.82
N GLY A 180 -20.76 -3.89 -6.09
CA GLY A 180 -21.60 -3.19 -5.09
C GLY A 180 -21.28 -1.71 -4.92
N GLN A 181 -20.06 -1.28 -5.25
CA GLN A 181 -19.65 0.13 -5.26
C GLN A 181 -19.71 0.71 -6.67
N SER A 182 -19.99 2.01 -6.75
CA SER A 182 -20.27 2.74 -8.00
C SER A 182 -19.19 3.74 -8.39
N LYS A 183 -18.28 4.06 -7.46
CA LYS A 183 -17.13 4.95 -7.66
C LYS A 183 -15.86 4.32 -7.12
N GLU A 184 -14.72 4.84 -7.55
CA GLU A 184 -13.42 4.43 -7.02
C GLU A 184 -13.27 4.68 -5.51
N GLY A 185 -12.12 4.29 -4.98
CA GLY A 185 -11.76 4.58 -3.61
C GLY A 185 -10.41 3.99 -3.26
N TYR A 186 -9.86 4.44 -2.14
CA TYR A 186 -8.54 4.03 -1.67
C TYR A 186 -8.62 3.04 -0.51
N GLY A 187 -9.62 3.10 0.37
CA GLY A 187 -9.76 2.14 1.46
C GLY A 187 -9.92 0.69 0.97
N LEU A 188 -9.02 -0.21 1.38
CA LEU A 188 -9.04 -1.64 1.05
C LEU A 188 -8.23 -2.41 2.10
N GLU A 189 -8.88 -3.34 2.82
CA GLU A 189 -8.19 -4.21 3.78
C GLU A 189 -8.84 -5.60 3.92
N TRP A 190 -7.99 -6.63 3.92
CA TRP A 190 -8.37 -7.99 4.28
C TRP A 190 -8.52 -8.13 5.80
N ASN A 191 -9.49 -8.91 6.24
CA ASN A 191 -9.62 -9.26 7.64
C ASN A 191 -8.44 -10.18 8.03
N PRO A 192 -7.56 -9.78 8.96
CA PRO A 192 -6.40 -10.60 9.33
C PRO A 192 -6.79 -11.85 10.12
N LEU A 193 -8.01 -11.90 10.68
CA LEU A 193 -8.47 -12.98 11.56
C LEU A 193 -9.45 -13.93 10.88
N THR A 194 -10.18 -13.46 9.86
CA THR A 194 -11.14 -14.28 9.11
C THR A 194 -10.72 -14.38 7.65
N GLN A 195 -10.32 -15.58 7.24
CA GLN A 195 -9.89 -15.84 5.86
C GLN A 195 -10.98 -15.47 4.86
N GLY A 196 -10.58 -14.78 3.79
CA GLY A 196 -11.45 -14.47 2.66
C GLY A 196 -12.37 -13.26 2.86
N GLN A 197 -12.42 -12.67 4.06
CA GLN A 197 -13.19 -11.45 4.29
C GLN A 197 -12.38 -10.20 3.97
N ILE A 198 -13.02 -9.26 3.27
CA ILE A 198 -12.38 -8.01 2.84
C ILE A 198 -13.38 -6.86 2.93
N ILE A 199 -12.89 -5.68 3.29
CA ILE A 199 -13.65 -4.43 3.28
C ILE A 199 -13.00 -3.41 2.35
N ALA A 200 -13.83 -2.55 1.78
CA ALA A 200 -13.33 -1.44 0.98
C ALA A 200 -14.23 -0.20 1.09
N GLY A 201 -13.61 0.96 1.21
CA GLY A 201 -14.27 2.27 1.17
C GLY A 201 -14.35 2.84 -0.25
N SER A 202 -15.30 3.73 -0.51
CA SER A 202 -15.49 4.36 -1.83
C SER A 202 -15.90 5.82 -1.72
N GLU A 203 -15.64 6.56 -2.79
CA GLU A 203 -16.15 7.92 -3.02
C GLU A 203 -17.68 7.98 -3.19
N ASP A 204 -18.35 6.83 -3.31
CA ASP A 204 -19.81 6.76 -3.24
C ASP A 204 -20.36 6.76 -1.82
N MET A 205 -19.52 7.09 -0.84
CA MET A 205 -19.82 7.22 0.60
C MET A 205 -20.14 5.89 1.29
N THR A 206 -19.89 4.76 0.62
CA THR A 206 -20.16 3.43 1.17
C THR A 206 -18.89 2.68 1.55
N ILE A 207 -19.03 1.79 2.53
CA ILE A 207 -18.09 0.70 2.77
C ILE A 207 -18.79 -0.59 2.39
N CYS A 208 -18.17 -1.41 1.55
CA CYS A 208 -18.67 -2.75 1.26
C CYS A 208 -17.79 -3.80 1.94
N HIS A 209 -18.44 -4.87 2.39
CA HIS A 209 -17.83 -6.05 3.02
C HIS A 209 -18.17 -7.28 2.20
N TRP A 210 -17.18 -8.08 1.85
CA TRP A 210 -17.35 -9.30 1.06
C TRP A 210 -16.68 -10.49 1.74
N ASP A 211 -17.09 -11.68 1.33
CA ASP A 211 -16.43 -12.94 1.67
C ASP A 211 -16.21 -13.76 0.39
N ILE A 212 -14.95 -13.89 0.00
CA ILE A 212 -14.57 -14.60 -1.24
C ILE A 212 -14.69 -16.12 -1.12
N THR A 213 -14.90 -16.67 0.08
CA THR A 213 -15.16 -18.11 0.26
C THR A 213 -16.54 -18.53 -0.28
N THR A 214 -17.44 -17.56 -0.48
CA THR A 214 -18.74 -17.75 -1.15
C THR A 214 -18.63 -17.94 -2.66
N PHE A 215 -17.42 -17.81 -3.21
CA PHE A 215 -17.15 -17.97 -4.63
C PHE A 215 -17.66 -19.32 -5.16
N THR A 216 -18.46 -19.26 -6.22
CA THR A 216 -18.98 -20.46 -6.89
C THR A 216 -18.48 -20.50 -8.33
N LYS A 217 -17.89 -21.63 -8.72
CA LYS A 217 -17.36 -21.84 -10.08
C LYS A 217 -18.46 -21.60 -11.13
N GLY A 218 -18.29 -20.55 -11.93
CA GLY A 218 -19.25 -20.13 -12.96
C GLY A 218 -19.80 -18.71 -12.78
N LYS A 219 -19.81 -18.19 -11.55
CA LYS A 219 -20.10 -16.78 -11.27
C LYS A 219 -18.81 -16.10 -10.82
N LYS A 220 -18.23 -15.26 -11.70
CA LYS A 220 -17.00 -14.51 -11.39
C LYS A 220 -17.24 -13.30 -10.48
N THR A 221 -18.49 -12.92 -10.25
CA THR A 221 -18.84 -11.77 -9.42
C THR A 221 -19.34 -12.17 -8.03
N ILE A 222 -18.94 -11.42 -7.01
CA ILE A 222 -19.43 -11.56 -5.63
C ILE A 222 -20.05 -10.24 -5.18
N GLU A 223 -21.31 -10.29 -4.76
CA GLU A 223 -22.03 -9.17 -4.16
C GLU A 223 -21.63 -9.01 -2.69
N PRO A 224 -21.72 -7.81 -2.11
CA PRO A 224 -21.33 -7.58 -0.73
C PRO A 224 -22.24 -8.35 0.25
N LEU A 225 -21.63 -8.89 1.31
CA LEU A 225 -22.35 -9.37 2.49
C LEU A 225 -23.05 -8.23 3.22
N GLY A 226 -22.46 -7.03 3.19
CA GLY A 226 -22.99 -5.83 3.80
C GLY A 226 -22.46 -4.56 3.14
N THR A 227 -23.31 -3.54 3.07
CA THR A 227 -22.96 -2.22 2.54
C THR A 227 -23.28 -1.16 3.59
N TYR A 228 -22.25 -0.67 4.26
CA TYR A 228 -22.34 0.33 5.32
C TYR A 228 -22.46 1.73 4.75
N ARG A 229 -23.45 2.49 5.23
CA ARG A 229 -23.89 3.80 4.76
C ARG A 229 -24.02 4.79 5.93
N GLY A 230 -22.97 4.90 6.74
CA GLY A 230 -22.90 5.87 7.83
C GLY A 230 -22.25 7.20 7.43
N HIS A 231 -21.23 7.15 6.57
CA HIS A 231 -20.51 8.34 6.16
C HIS A 231 -21.37 9.26 5.28
N ALA A 232 -21.21 10.56 5.48
CA ALA A 232 -21.91 11.62 4.74
C ALA A 232 -21.08 12.19 3.58
N SER A 233 -19.84 11.71 3.42
CA SER A 233 -18.92 12.08 2.34
C SER A 233 -18.03 10.88 1.95
N VAL A 234 -17.03 11.11 1.10
CA VAL A 234 -16.07 10.10 0.64
C VAL A 234 -15.47 9.33 1.82
N VAL A 235 -15.40 8.00 1.70
CA VAL A 235 -14.70 7.16 2.68
C VAL A 235 -13.22 7.10 2.28
N GLY A 236 -12.37 7.72 3.11
CA GLY A 236 -10.93 7.84 2.86
C GLY A 236 -10.20 6.50 3.04
N ASP A 237 -10.41 5.84 4.19
CA ASP A 237 -9.76 4.55 4.49
C ASP A 237 -10.60 3.70 5.45
N VAL A 238 -10.25 2.43 5.51
CA VAL A 238 -10.90 1.43 6.37
C VAL A 238 -9.82 0.60 7.05
N SER A 239 -10.06 0.19 8.30
CA SER A 239 -9.16 -0.72 8.99
C SER A 239 -9.86 -1.78 9.83
N TRP A 240 -9.57 -3.07 9.62
CA TRP A 240 -9.98 -4.16 10.49
C TRP A 240 -9.24 -4.11 11.82
N HIS A 241 -9.95 -4.47 12.88
CA HIS A 241 -9.33 -4.60 14.19
C HIS A 241 -8.43 -5.85 14.25
N ALA A 242 -7.19 -5.68 14.70
CA ALA A 242 -6.16 -6.73 14.65
C ALA A 242 -6.42 -7.95 15.55
N LYS A 243 -7.28 -7.83 16.57
CA LYS A 243 -7.61 -8.92 17.53
C LYS A 243 -9.09 -9.29 17.63
N GLN A 244 -9.97 -8.61 16.91
CA GLN A 244 -11.42 -8.80 16.97
C GLN A 244 -11.98 -8.85 15.55
N ALA A 245 -12.32 -10.05 15.09
CA ALA A 245 -12.66 -10.31 13.69
C ALA A 245 -13.91 -9.59 13.19
N SER A 246 -14.79 -9.14 14.10
CA SER A 246 -16.06 -8.50 13.77
C SER A 246 -16.01 -6.97 13.77
N ILE A 247 -14.90 -6.37 14.23
CA ILE A 247 -14.79 -4.93 14.40
C ILE A 247 -13.90 -4.33 13.31
N PHE A 248 -14.35 -3.24 12.71
CA PHE A 248 -13.51 -2.42 11.84
C PHE A 248 -13.80 -0.93 12.08
N ALA A 249 -12.86 -0.09 11.66
CA ALA A 249 -12.97 1.35 11.67
C ALA A 249 -13.04 1.87 10.24
N SER A 250 -13.69 3.01 10.05
CA SER A 250 -13.64 3.76 8.81
C SER A 250 -13.50 5.24 9.10
N VAL A 251 -12.92 5.95 8.14
CA VAL A 251 -12.71 7.40 8.19
C VAL A 251 -13.04 8.03 6.85
N GLY A 252 -13.37 9.33 6.83
CA GLY A 252 -13.71 10.00 5.59
C GLY A 252 -13.64 11.53 5.63
N ASP A 253 -14.04 12.11 4.51
CA ASP A 253 -14.06 13.56 4.27
C ASP A 253 -15.12 14.29 5.11
N ASP A 254 -16.05 13.54 5.71
CA ASP A 254 -16.99 14.04 6.70
C ASP A 254 -16.36 14.24 8.10
N LYS A 255 -15.04 14.05 8.20
CA LYS A 255 -14.23 14.25 9.40
C LYS A 255 -14.54 13.25 10.52
N GLN A 256 -15.29 12.21 10.20
CA GLN A 256 -15.73 11.22 11.16
C GLN A 256 -14.78 10.04 11.20
N LEU A 257 -14.49 9.57 12.41
CA LEU A 257 -14.06 8.21 12.70
C LEU A 257 -15.30 7.42 13.12
N MET A 258 -15.57 6.31 12.43
CA MET A 258 -16.67 5.41 12.75
C MET A 258 -16.15 4.02 13.09
N ILE A 259 -16.66 3.43 14.17
CA ILE A 259 -16.38 2.04 14.57
C ILE A 259 -17.60 1.20 14.29
N TRP A 260 -17.40 0.11 13.55
CA TRP A 260 -18.44 -0.78 13.07
C TRP A 260 -18.28 -2.16 13.68
N ASP A 261 -19.40 -2.79 14.00
CA ASP A 261 -19.47 -4.21 14.35
C ASP A 261 -20.36 -4.93 13.35
N ILE A 262 -19.79 -5.88 12.59
CA ILE A 262 -20.52 -6.61 11.55
C ILE A 262 -21.66 -7.47 12.11
N ARG A 263 -21.68 -7.72 13.43
CA ARG A 263 -22.72 -8.51 14.11
C ARG A 263 -23.96 -7.69 14.45
N ASN A 264 -23.88 -6.36 14.46
CA ASN A 264 -24.98 -5.50 14.90
C ASN A 264 -26.18 -5.49 13.93
N GLY A 265 -26.01 -6.02 12.71
CA GLY A 265 -27.06 -6.12 11.69
C GLY A 265 -27.55 -4.78 11.11
N SER A 266 -27.11 -3.65 11.68
CA SER A 266 -27.34 -2.30 11.15
C SER A 266 -26.16 -1.88 10.27
N TYR A 267 -26.46 -1.51 9.04
CA TYR A 267 -25.47 -0.98 8.09
C TYR A 267 -25.48 0.55 8.03
N THR A 268 -26.37 1.24 8.72
CA THR A 268 -26.49 2.72 8.66
C THR A 268 -26.06 3.41 9.95
N SER A 269 -25.88 2.66 11.03
CA SER A 269 -25.56 3.21 12.35
C SER A 269 -24.31 2.53 12.90
N PRO A 270 -23.16 3.22 12.94
CA PRO A 270 -21.95 2.66 13.53
C PRO A 270 -22.13 2.48 15.06
N SER A 271 -21.33 1.59 15.65
CA SER A 271 -21.28 1.38 17.10
C SER A 271 -20.77 2.63 17.82
N GLN A 272 -19.84 3.35 17.20
CA GLN A 272 -19.33 4.64 17.67
C GLN A 272 -19.10 5.56 16.47
N GLN A 273 -19.30 6.85 16.68
CA GLN A 273 -19.04 7.89 15.70
C GLN A 273 -18.44 9.09 16.42
N VAL A 274 -17.30 9.57 15.94
CA VAL A 274 -16.52 10.65 16.55
C VAL A 274 -16.04 11.58 15.46
N GLU A 275 -16.32 12.88 15.59
CA GLU A 275 -15.63 13.90 14.79
C GLU A 275 -14.20 14.01 15.31
N ALA A 276 -13.26 13.34 14.63
CA ALA A 276 -11.90 13.14 15.13
C ALA A 276 -10.94 14.26 14.72
N HIS A 277 -11.32 15.07 13.73
CA HIS A 277 -10.48 16.07 13.08
C HIS A 277 -11.30 17.26 12.56
N GLU A 278 -10.65 18.38 12.25
CA GLU A 278 -11.31 19.57 11.68
C GLU A 278 -11.32 19.56 10.13
N GLN A 279 -10.58 18.66 9.51
CA GLN A 279 -10.50 18.44 8.06
C GLN A 279 -10.68 16.94 7.72
N GLU A 280 -10.62 16.62 6.43
CA GLU A 280 -10.80 15.28 5.89
C GLU A 280 -9.80 14.30 6.50
N ILE A 281 -10.28 13.12 6.89
CA ILE A 281 -9.44 12.06 7.44
C ILE A 281 -9.11 11.05 6.33
N LEU A 282 -7.83 10.97 5.99
CA LEU A 282 -7.33 10.24 4.82
C LEU A 282 -6.90 8.81 5.13
N SER A 283 -6.55 8.50 6.38
CA SER A 283 -6.12 7.14 6.75
C SER A 283 -6.43 6.79 8.21
N VAL A 284 -6.66 5.51 8.46
CA VAL A 284 -6.87 4.93 9.79
C VAL A 284 -6.11 3.62 9.91
N ALA A 285 -5.51 3.36 11.07
CA ALA A 285 -4.83 2.10 11.35
C ALA A 285 -5.02 1.67 12.80
N PHE A 286 -5.52 0.44 12.99
CA PHE A 286 -5.46 -0.21 14.29
C PHE A 286 -4.03 -0.60 14.68
N SER A 287 -3.71 -0.50 15.96
CA SER A 287 -2.45 -1.03 16.48
C SER A 287 -2.49 -2.56 16.46
N PRO A 288 -1.47 -3.24 15.90
CA PRO A 288 -1.39 -4.69 15.93
C PRO A 288 -1.08 -5.23 17.35
N SER A 289 -0.50 -4.41 18.22
CA SER A 289 -0.06 -4.80 19.56
C SER A 289 -1.01 -4.36 20.66
N ILE A 290 -1.53 -3.12 20.59
CA ILE A 290 -2.39 -2.52 21.60
C ILE A 290 -3.84 -2.55 21.12
N GLU A 291 -4.67 -3.35 21.78
CA GLU A 291 -6.05 -3.62 21.36
C GLU A 291 -6.93 -2.37 21.27
N THR A 292 -6.80 -1.44 22.21
CA THR A 292 -7.66 -0.25 22.28
C THR A 292 -7.09 0.96 21.55
N LEU A 293 -6.05 0.79 20.72
CA LEU A 293 -5.36 1.90 20.09
C LEU A 293 -5.57 1.88 18.57
N LEU A 294 -5.97 3.03 18.04
CA LEU A 294 -5.88 3.33 16.61
C LEU A 294 -5.27 4.72 16.39
N LEU A 295 -4.84 4.96 15.16
CA LEU A 295 -4.32 6.24 14.70
C LEU A 295 -5.10 6.72 13.48
N THR A 296 -5.32 8.02 13.38
CA THR A 296 -5.92 8.68 12.22
C THR A 296 -4.97 9.72 11.64
N GLY A 297 -4.93 9.82 10.32
CA GLY A 297 -4.17 10.82 9.58
C GLY A 297 -5.10 11.73 8.79
N SER A 298 -4.98 13.04 8.97
CA SER A 298 -5.87 14.07 8.43
C SER A 298 -5.11 15.13 7.64
N SER A 299 -5.83 15.85 6.78
CA SER A 299 -5.35 17.02 6.03
C SER A 299 -5.05 18.24 6.93
N ASP A 300 -5.56 18.26 8.17
CA ASP A 300 -5.35 19.36 9.14
C ASP A 300 -3.92 19.51 9.65
N LYS A 301 -2.98 18.71 9.11
CA LYS A 301 -1.56 18.64 9.49
C LYS A 301 -1.33 18.16 10.94
N VAL A 302 -2.35 17.60 11.59
CA VAL A 302 -2.27 17.02 12.95
C VAL A 302 -2.47 15.50 12.87
N ARG A 303 -1.64 14.75 13.60
CA ARG A 303 -1.85 13.30 13.82
C ARG A 303 -2.49 13.11 15.19
N ASN A 304 -3.75 12.64 15.23
CA ASN A 304 -4.46 12.39 16.48
C ASN A 304 -4.30 10.94 16.92
N ARG A 305 -4.14 10.75 18.25
CA ARG A 305 -4.09 9.44 18.90
C ARG A 305 -5.37 9.25 19.71
N MET A 306 -6.16 8.24 19.37
CA MET A 306 -7.42 7.96 20.06
C MET A 306 -7.30 6.65 20.87
N PRO A 307 -7.49 6.67 22.19
CA PRO A 307 -7.84 5.48 22.96
C PRO A 307 -9.33 5.17 22.74
N LEU A 308 -9.64 3.92 22.36
CA LEU A 308 -11.00 3.38 22.29
C LEU A 308 -11.52 2.96 23.67
#